data_AF-A0A9Q9SBX0-F1
#
_entry.id   AF-A0A9Q9SBX0-F1
#
_cell.length_a   1.000
_cell.length_b   1.000
_cell.length_c   1.000
_cell.angle_alpha   90.00
_cell.angle_beta   90.00
_cell.angle_gamma   90.00
#
_symmetry.space_group_name_H-M   'P 1'
#
loop_
_entity.id
_entity.type
_entity.pdbx_description
1 polymer ?
#
loop_
_entity_poly.entity_id
_entity_poly.type
_entity_poly.pdbx_seq_one_letter_code
_entity_poly.pdbx_strand_id
1 'polypeptide(L)'
;MTVSHFARLHGINANQVFKWRRQYEDGSLTAVASGEEVVPASELAAANKQIRELQRLLGKKTMEAEILKEAVEFGRAKKWIAHAPLLPGDDD
;
A
#
# COMPACT_ATOMS: atom_id res chain seq x y z
N MET A 1 -23.13 -5.54 -16.77
CA MET A 1 -23.62 -6.79 -17.40
C MET A 1 -23.70 -7.87 -16.31
N THR A 2 -24.83 -8.57 -16.14
CA THR A 2 -25.01 -9.55 -15.04
C THR A 2 -24.51 -10.95 -15.43
N VAL A 3 -24.14 -11.78 -14.45
CA VAL A 3 -23.69 -13.18 -14.67
C VAL A 3 -24.73 -13.97 -15.46
N SER A 4 -25.99 -13.86 -15.08
CA SER A 4 -27.09 -14.59 -15.69
C SER A 4 -27.38 -14.13 -17.12
N HIS A 5 -27.07 -12.89 -17.46
CA HIS A 5 -27.15 -12.41 -18.84
C HIS A 5 -26.00 -12.97 -19.69
N PHE A 6 -24.76 -12.90 -19.18
CA PHE A 6 -23.58 -13.45 -19.85
C PHE A 6 -23.67 -14.97 -20.08
N ALA A 7 -24.10 -15.72 -19.06
CA ALA A 7 -24.31 -17.16 -19.13
C ALA A 7 -25.29 -17.56 -20.25
N ARG A 8 -26.43 -16.86 -20.35
CA ARG A 8 -27.43 -17.11 -21.39
C ARG A 8 -26.94 -16.72 -22.78
N LEU A 9 -26.22 -15.60 -22.91
CA LEU A 9 -25.67 -15.13 -24.18
C LEU A 9 -24.69 -16.14 -24.78
N HIS A 10 -23.88 -16.78 -23.94
CA HIS A 10 -22.82 -17.70 -24.38
C HIS A 10 -23.17 -19.18 -24.20
N GLY A 11 -24.37 -19.52 -23.73
CA GLY A 11 -24.79 -20.92 -23.49
C GLY A 11 -23.98 -21.63 -22.40
N ILE A 12 -23.40 -20.88 -21.46
CA ILE A 12 -22.55 -21.40 -20.38
C ILE A 12 -23.35 -21.49 -19.08
N ASN A 13 -23.11 -22.52 -18.27
CA ASN A 13 -23.74 -22.62 -16.95
C ASN A 13 -23.28 -21.47 -16.03
N ALA A 14 -24.21 -20.76 -15.40
CA ALA A 14 -23.90 -19.64 -14.52
C ALA A 14 -22.93 -20.01 -13.37
N ASN A 15 -23.00 -21.23 -12.84
CA ASN A 15 -22.09 -21.71 -11.79
C ASN A 15 -20.63 -21.80 -12.29
N GLN A 16 -20.40 -22.10 -13.58
CA GLN A 16 -19.06 -22.06 -14.15
C GLN A 16 -18.52 -20.64 -14.24
N VAL A 17 -19.37 -19.67 -14.62
CA VAL A 17 -18.99 -18.25 -14.67
C VAL A 17 -18.64 -17.72 -13.27
N PHE A 18 -19.40 -18.12 -12.24
CA PHE A 18 -19.07 -17.80 -10.84
C PHE A 18 -17.74 -18.43 -10.40
N LYS A 19 -17.51 -19.71 -10.74
CA LYS A 19 -16.27 -20.41 -10.42
C LYS A 19 -15.06 -19.74 -11.10
N TRP A 20 -15.16 -19.40 -12.38
CA TRP A 20 -14.09 -18.72 -13.11
C TRP A 20 -13.83 -17.32 -12.61
N ARG A 21 -14.88 -16.55 -12.29
CA ARG A 21 -14.70 -15.22 -11.65
C ARG A 21 -13.93 -15.36 -10.36
N ARG A 22 -14.32 -16.31 -9.51
CA ARG A 22 -13.64 -16.56 -8.23
C ARG A 22 -12.20 -16.98 -8.43
N GLN A 23 -11.93 -17.90 -9.36
CA GLN A 23 -10.56 -18.32 -9.68
C GLN A 23 -9.71 -17.20 -10.27
N TYR A 24 -10.32 -16.26 -11.00
CA TYR A 24 -9.66 -15.08 -11.53
C TYR A 24 -9.35 -14.06 -10.42
N GLU A 25 -10.32 -13.78 -9.54
CA GLU A 25 -10.15 -12.91 -8.36
C GLU A 25 -9.10 -13.47 -7.39
N ASP A 26 -9.10 -14.80 -7.20
CA ASP A 26 -8.15 -15.53 -6.37
C ASP A 26 -6.79 -15.74 -7.10
N GLY A 27 -6.62 -15.29 -8.36
CA GLY A 27 -5.38 -15.42 -9.13
C GLY A 27 -4.98 -16.85 -9.53
N SER A 28 -5.85 -17.83 -9.28
CA SER A 28 -5.58 -19.27 -9.41
C SER A 28 -5.44 -19.78 -10.85
N LEU A 29 -5.88 -19.03 -11.86
CA LEU A 29 -5.85 -19.47 -13.26
C LEU A 29 -4.46 -19.41 -13.91
N THR A 30 -3.53 -18.62 -13.39
CA THR A 30 -2.20 -18.41 -14.00
C THR A 30 -1.14 -19.39 -13.48
N ALA A 31 -1.33 -19.98 -12.29
CA ALA A 31 -0.34 -20.85 -11.66
C ALA A 31 -0.13 -22.22 -12.35
N VAL A 32 -1.10 -22.69 -13.14
CA VAL A 32 -1.04 -24.04 -13.75
C VAL A 32 -0.29 -24.05 -15.10
N ALA A 33 -0.04 -22.90 -15.72
CA ALA A 33 0.53 -22.84 -17.08
C ALA A 33 2.03 -22.52 -17.15
N SER A 34 2.60 -21.74 -16.22
CA SER A 34 3.98 -21.21 -16.37
C SER A 34 5.02 -21.69 -15.36
N GLY A 35 4.64 -22.36 -14.26
CA GLY A 35 5.61 -22.81 -13.25
C GLY A 35 6.36 -21.68 -12.52
N GLU A 36 5.90 -20.44 -12.67
CA GLU A 36 6.45 -19.26 -11.98
C GLU A 36 5.69 -18.99 -10.67
N GLU A 37 6.37 -18.38 -9.70
CA GLU A 37 5.76 -17.91 -8.45
C GLU A 37 4.88 -16.69 -8.74
N VAL A 38 3.60 -16.92 -8.99
CA VAL A 38 2.66 -15.84 -9.32
C VAL A 38 1.95 -15.39 -8.05
N VAL A 39 2.21 -14.14 -7.62
CA VAL A 39 1.43 -13.49 -6.56
C VAL A 39 0.01 -13.25 -7.08
N PRO A 40 -1.05 -13.70 -6.38
CA PRO A 40 -2.42 -13.42 -6.78
C PRO A 40 -2.66 -11.92 -7.00
N ALA A 41 -3.42 -11.58 -8.04
CA ALA A 41 -3.74 -10.19 -8.35
C ALA A 41 -4.41 -9.46 -7.16
N SER A 42 -5.15 -10.20 -6.33
CA SER A 42 -5.75 -9.74 -5.08
C SER A 42 -4.72 -9.37 -4.01
N GLU A 43 -3.69 -10.19 -3.82
CA GLU A 43 -2.59 -9.92 -2.90
C GLU A 43 -1.75 -8.73 -3.36
N LEU A 44 -1.44 -8.66 -4.67
CA LEU A 44 -0.76 -7.50 -5.26
C LEU A 44 -1.58 -6.21 -5.08
N ALA A 45 -2.90 -6.27 -5.27
CA ALA A 45 -3.78 -5.12 -5.05
C ALA A 45 -3.83 -4.69 -3.57
N ALA A 46 -3.86 -5.67 -2.65
CA ALA A 46 -3.83 -5.41 -1.21
C ALA A 46 -2.51 -4.77 -0.77
N ALA A 47 -1.38 -5.31 -1.23
CA ALA A 47 -0.05 -4.76 -0.96
C ALA A 47 0.08 -3.33 -1.51
N ASN A 48 -0.36 -3.07 -2.74
CA ASN A 48 -0.36 -1.72 -3.32
C ASN A 48 -1.24 -0.73 -2.55
N LYS A 49 -2.35 -1.19 -1.95
CA LYS A 49 -3.17 -0.34 -1.07
C LYS A 49 -2.43 0.00 0.23
N GLN A 50 -1.75 -0.97 0.83
CA GLN A 50 -0.94 -0.75 2.03
C GLN A 50 0.24 0.21 1.77
N ILE A 51 0.94 0.03 0.65
CA ILE A 51 2.05 0.91 0.24
C ILE A 51 1.58 2.37 0.15
N ARG A 52 0.46 2.63 -0.51
CA ARG A 52 -0.10 3.99 -0.62
C ARG A 52 -0.44 4.60 0.73
N GLU A 53 -1.02 3.81 1.63
CA GLU A 53 -1.36 4.29 2.96
C GLU A 53 -0.11 4.59 3.80
N LEU A 54 0.90 3.73 3.73
CA LEU A 54 2.19 3.94 4.41
C LEU A 54 2.90 5.18 3.86
N GLN A 55 2.93 5.38 2.54
CA GLN A 55 3.50 6.59 1.93
C GLN A 55 2.80 7.86 2.42
N ARG A 56 1.46 7.82 2.54
CA ARG A 56 0.68 8.95 3.07
C ARG A 56 0.99 9.23 4.53
N LEU A 57 1.06 8.19 5.37
CA LEU A 57 1.39 8.33 6.79
C LEU A 57 2.82 8.83 6.99
N LEU A 58 3.76 8.33 6.20
CA LEU A 58 5.14 8.78 6.21
C LEU A 58 5.24 10.27 5.89
N GLY A 59 4.59 10.75 4.82
CA GLY A 59 4.59 12.17 4.48
C GLY A 59 4.08 13.07 5.61
N LYS A 60 3.02 12.64 6.32
CA LYS A 60 2.53 13.37 7.51
C LYS A 60 3.55 13.42 8.63
N LYS A 61 4.18 12.28 8.95
CA LYS A 61 5.17 12.18 10.02
C LYS A 61 6.45 12.95 9.70
N THR A 62 6.87 12.96 8.43
CA THR A 62 8.00 13.79 7.97
C THR A 62 7.70 15.27 8.20
N MET A 63 6.53 15.75 7.80
CA MET A 63 6.14 17.15 8.01
C MET A 63 6.06 17.52 9.51
N GLU A 64 5.47 16.66 10.34
CA GLU A 64 5.45 16.85 11.79
C GLU A 64 6.87 16.93 12.37
N ALA A 65 7.78 16.05 11.93
CA ALA A 65 9.16 16.04 12.40
C ALA A 65 9.95 17.28 11.97
N GLU A 66 9.72 17.80 10.76
CA GLU A 66 10.32 19.04 10.28
C GLU A 66 9.88 20.24 11.12
N ILE A 67 8.57 20.40 11.34
CA ILE A 67 8.04 21.48 12.20
C ILE A 67 8.62 21.40 13.61
N LEU A 68 8.72 20.20 14.18
CA LEU A 68 9.30 20.01 15.51
C LEU A 68 10.79 20.35 15.54
N LYS A 69 11.56 19.96 14.52
CA LYS A 69 12.97 20.34 14.39
C LYS A 69 13.12 21.87 14.31
N GLU A 70 12.31 22.54 13.50
CA GLU A 70 12.30 24.01 13.41
C GLU A 70 11.95 24.66 14.76
N ALA A 71 10.94 24.15 15.46
CA ALA A 71 10.55 24.65 16.77
C ALA A 71 11.67 24.46 17.82
N VAL A 72 12.39 23.34 17.77
CA VAL A 72 13.56 23.08 18.62
C VAL A 72 14.69 24.05 18.31
N GLU A 73 15.03 24.25 17.04
CA GLU A 73 16.07 25.21 16.64
C GLU A 73 15.72 26.64 17.05
N PHE A 74 14.46 27.04 16.87
CA PHE A 74 13.98 28.33 17.34
C PHE A 74 14.03 28.48 18.86
N GLY A 75 13.64 27.43 19.59
CA GLY A 75 13.71 27.39 21.05
C GLY A 75 15.15 27.47 21.57
N ARG A 76 16.10 26.83 20.89
CA ARG A 76 17.55 26.93 21.16
C ARG A 76 18.07 28.34 20.91
N ALA A 77 17.76 28.92 19.75
CA ALA A 77 18.18 30.29 19.41
C ALA A 77 17.67 31.32 20.43
N LYS A 78 16.45 31.13 20.95
CA LYS A 78 15.84 31.99 21.97
C LYS A 78 16.19 31.62 23.42
N LYS A 79 17.02 30.60 23.65
CA LYS A 79 17.38 30.05 24.98
C LYS A 79 16.17 29.64 25.82
N TRP A 80 15.08 29.23 25.17
CA TRP A 80 13.87 28.73 25.83
C TRP A 80 13.97 27.25 26.19
N ILE A 81 14.85 26.51 25.53
CA ILE A 81 15.11 25.09 25.78
C ILE A 81 16.57 24.95 26.19
N ALA A 82 16.82 24.27 27.31
CA ALA A 82 18.18 23.95 27.74
C ALA A 82 18.87 23.08 26.69
N HIS A 83 20.16 23.30 26.43
CA HIS A 83 20.94 22.44 25.56
C HIS A 83 20.92 21.01 26.15
N ALA A 84 20.19 20.09 25.53
CA ALA A 84 20.41 18.67 25.75
C ALA A 84 21.87 18.35 25.38
N PRO A 85 22.53 17.35 26.01
CA PRO A 85 23.83 16.88 25.54
C PRO A 85 23.64 16.40 24.10
N LEU A 86 24.13 17.17 23.14
CA LEU A 86 23.87 16.95 21.72
C LEU A 86 24.52 15.63 21.28
N LEU A 87 23.77 14.78 20.57
CA LEU A 87 24.39 13.89 19.58
C LEU A 87 25.16 14.79 18.60
N PRO A 88 26.35 14.36 18.12
CA PRO A 88 27.19 15.19 17.26
C PRO A 88 26.34 15.72 16.11
N GLY A 89 26.42 17.03 15.87
CA GLY A 89 25.89 17.57 14.63
C GLY A 89 26.61 16.89 13.49
N ASP A 90 25.86 16.46 12.47
CA ASP A 90 26.45 16.16 11.17
C ASP A 90 26.89 17.51 10.58
N ASP A 91 28.04 18.00 11.06
CA ASP A 91 28.75 19.15 10.53
C ASP A 91 29.57 18.66 9.32
N ASP A 92 29.10 18.99 8.11
CA ASP A 92 29.94 19.11 6.90
C ASP A 92 30.71 20.44 6.92
#